data_AF-A0A3C1JSD4-F1
#
_entry.id   AF-A0A3C1JSD4-F1
#
_cell.length_a   1.000
_cell.length_b   1.000
_cell.length_c   1.000
_cell.angle_alpha   90.00
_cell.angle_beta   90.00
_cell.angle_gamma   90.00
#
_symmetry.space_group_name_H-M   'P 1'
#
loop_
_entity.id
_entity.type
_entity.pdbx_description
1 polymer ?
#
loop_
_entity_poly.entity_id
_entity_poly.type
_entity_poly.pdbx_seq_one_letter_code
_entity_poly.pdbx_strand_id
1 'polypeptide(L)'
;MTTRAGQTSGRIGAPLRRLLGVVALVSVGAVLATANDGSPALAQIVMATPTTTALTFQDNDPFMVYQGDWSRVEDTKAVGGTRHQSRQAGALMKLQFTGPYVKWFGVRGPNRGRARLTVDGVAVGAQGDGIIDLYRPNETTYELISWIGGLNGDVSHTLVIEVLGQRGGASSDSLVDVDSIEVMGAERAPITPTPSATLVMTATPTPMTGAVIGGVPLVAVGTPGAERAPGSWPIDTRFLRYYVERDGLRILGNTISPPTFFAGYFAQYFEKGRLEDQTGISQDPNWQFQYGLLVDELQTLRLSLPIGGEISTLNYQAVNDLAREDRRIPPPTGFLGGTMTNSDGSVFVPYSQALQPAPGHSVSPVFWPYINRSDIFPGGWLHDIGLPMTEAVPAVVTKGPFANRNILVQVFQRTILTYDPLNGAEFQVERANVGSDYRRAFPDRVPQ
;
A
#
# COMPACT_ATOMS: atom_id res chain seq x y z
N MET A 1 50.08 39.31 37.98
CA MET A 1 49.20 40.46 38.30
C MET A 1 47.80 40.10 37.80
N THR A 2 46.87 39.65 38.66
CA THR A 2 45.88 40.48 39.41
C THR A 2 45.02 41.31 38.45
N THR A 3 43.68 41.36 38.47
CA THR A 3 42.63 41.06 39.47
C THR A 3 41.25 41.39 38.87
N ARG A 4 40.17 40.77 39.41
CA ARG A 4 38.84 41.31 39.86
C ARG A 4 38.36 42.67 39.30
N ALA A 5 37.08 43.04 39.24
CA ALA A 5 35.73 42.51 39.51
C ALA A 5 34.78 43.73 39.28
N GLY A 6 33.47 43.53 39.14
CA GLY A 6 32.52 44.66 39.19
C GLY A 6 31.05 44.28 39.01
N GLN A 7 30.36 44.06 40.13
CA GLN A 7 28.90 43.99 40.27
C GLN A 7 28.26 45.40 40.36
N THR A 8 26.98 45.52 40.01
CA THR A 8 25.88 46.31 40.64
C THR A 8 24.66 46.21 39.69
N SER A 9 23.43 45.74 39.98
CA SER A 9 22.45 45.72 41.09
C SER A 9 21.52 46.95 41.20
N GLY A 10 20.20 46.73 41.09
CA GLY A 10 19.07 47.62 41.49
C GLY A 10 18.06 47.94 40.37
N ARG A 11 16.91 47.24 40.21
CA ARG A 11 15.55 47.48 40.80
C ARG A 11 15.05 48.93 40.60
N ILE A 12 13.83 49.27 40.16
CA ILE A 12 12.47 48.97 40.65
C ILE A 12 11.45 49.47 39.58
N GLY A 13 10.30 48.80 39.39
CA GLY A 13 9.12 49.46 38.79
C GLY A 13 8.07 48.55 38.13
N ALA A 14 7.22 47.89 38.92
CA ALA A 14 5.88 47.45 38.50
C ALA A 14 4.84 48.38 39.17
N PRO A 15 3.62 48.57 38.63
CA PRO A 15 2.56 47.57 38.84
C PRO A 15 1.49 47.41 37.72
N LEU A 16 0.95 46.18 37.63
CA LEU A 16 -0.49 45.75 37.51
C LEU A 16 -1.38 46.39 36.40
N ARG A 17 -2.25 45.70 35.63
CA ARG A 17 -2.96 44.42 35.85
C ARG A 17 -3.86 44.02 34.64
N ARG A 18 -4.00 42.69 34.44
CA ARG A 18 -5.18 41.89 34.00
C ARG A 18 -5.48 41.74 32.49
N LEU A 19 -5.90 40.59 31.95
CA LEU A 19 -6.09 39.17 32.37
C LEU A 19 -6.45 38.43 31.05
N LEU A 20 -5.89 37.28 30.66
CA LEU A 20 -6.43 35.90 30.73
C LEU A 20 -5.60 35.10 29.68
N GLY A 21 -4.85 34.06 30.03
CA GLY A 21 -5.30 32.65 30.06
C GLY A 21 -4.72 31.92 28.83
N VAL A 22 -4.06 30.77 28.86
CA VAL A 22 -3.88 29.70 29.84
C VAL A 22 -2.53 29.03 29.52
N VAL A 23 -1.62 28.94 30.50
CA VAL A 23 -0.56 27.92 30.52
C VAL A 23 -1.04 26.89 31.54
N ALA A 24 -1.37 25.69 31.08
CA ALA A 24 -1.62 24.57 31.99
C ALA A 24 -0.27 24.04 32.48
N LEU A 25 0.15 24.48 33.66
CA LEU A 25 0.96 23.66 34.55
C LEU A 25 0.06 22.51 35.02
N VAL A 26 0.53 21.27 34.93
CA VAL A 26 -0.03 20.17 35.72
C VAL A 26 1.00 19.78 36.77
N SER A 27 0.63 20.02 38.01
CA SER A 27 1.30 19.66 39.26
C SER A 27 1.27 18.15 39.48
N VAL A 28 2.41 17.56 39.86
CA VAL A 28 2.48 16.20 40.42
C VAL A 28 2.31 16.32 41.93
N GLY A 29 1.14 15.95 42.43
CA GLY A 29 0.91 15.75 43.87
C GLY A 29 1.31 14.33 44.26
N ALA A 30 2.37 14.17 45.05
CA ALA A 30 2.67 12.92 45.74
C ALA A 30 1.84 12.85 47.03
N VAL A 31 0.94 11.86 47.14
CA VAL A 31 0.29 11.52 48.40
C VAL A 31 1.17 10.48 49.11
N LEU A 32 1.72 10.85 50.27
CA LEU A 32 2.24 9.88 51.24
C LEU A 32 1.05 9.19 51.92
N ALA A 33 0.93 7.88 51.76
CA ALA A 33 0.10 7.04 52.62
C ALA A 33 0.99 6.03 53.33
N THR A 34 1.09 6.13 54.66
CA THR A 34 1.55 5.04 55.51
C THR A 34 0.32 4.25 55.93
N ALA A 35 0.19 3.02 55.42
CA ALA A 35 -0.78 2.05 55.92
C ALA A 35 -0.26 0.63 55.64
N ASN A 36 0.18 -0.02 56.70
CA ASN A 36 0.30 -1.48 56.79
C ASN A 36 -1.11 -2.06 56.75
N ASP A 37 -1.45 -2.79 55.70
CA ASP A 37 -2.33 -3.97 55.78
C ASP A 37 -2.21 -4.75 54.46
N GLY A 38 -1.87 -6.04 54.58
CA GLY A 38 -1.44 -6.91 53.48
C GLY A 38 -2.53 -7.33 52.50
N SER A 39 -3.04 -6.39 51.70
CA SER A 39 -3.81 -6.66 50.48
C SER A 39 -3.13 -6.04 49.26
N PRO A 40 -3.09 -6.70 48.09
CA PRO A 40 -2.47 -6.11 46.90
C PRO A 40 -3.29 -4.88 46.46
N ALA A 41 -2.68 -3.70 46.54
CA ALA A 41 -3.26 -2.48 46.03
C ALA A 41 -3.47 -2.59 44.50
N LEU A 42 -4.70 -2.42 44.04
CA LEU A 42 -4.99 -2.26 42.62
C LEU A 42 -4.36 -0.93 42.17
N ALA A 43 -3.33 -1.00 41.32
CA ALA A 43 -2.76 0.17 40.68
C ALA A 43 -3.84 0.84 39.82
N GLN A 44 -4.28 2.04 40.23
CA GLN A 44 -5.23 2.83 39.45
C GLN A 44 -4.51 3.37 38.20
N ILE A 45 -4.84 2.81 37.03
CA ILE A 45 -4.31 3.26 35.74
C ILE A 45 -4.91 4.65 35.45
N VAL A 46 -4.09 5.68 35.52
CA VAL A 46 -4.43 7.01 35.00
C VAL A 46 -4.32 6.92 33.47
N MET A 47 -5.45 6.81 32.78
CA MET A 47 -5.51 6.85 31.32
C MET A 47 -5.18 8.28 30.86
N ALA A 48 -4.14 8.45 30.06
CA ALA A 48 -3.85 9.72 29.40
C ALA A 48 -4.99 10.07 28.43
N THR A 49 -5.47 11.31 28.42
CA THR A 49 -6.39 11.80 27.40
C THR A 49 -5.72 11.71 26.02
N PRO A 50 -6.34 11.06 25.02
CA PRO A 50 -5.73 10.91 23.71
C PRO A 50 -5.63 12.26 23.00
N THR A 51 -4.44 12.61 22.52
CA THR A 51 -4.21 13.75 21.62
C THR A 51 -4.15 13.22 20.19
N THR A 52 -5.04 13.70 19.32
CA THR A 52 -5.00 13.45 17.87
C THR A 52 -3.75 14.11 17.29
N THR A 53 -2.82 13.33 16.75
CA THR A 53 -1.60 13.86 16.13
C THR A 53 -1.83 14.07 14.63
N ALA A 54 -1.60 15.29 14.13
CA ALA A 54 -1.53 15.58 12.71
C ALA A 54 -0.14 15.19 12.17
N LEU A 55 -0.12 14.52 11.02
CA LEU A 55 1.08 14.23 10.23
C LEU A 55 1.16 15.24 9.08
N THR A 56 2.27 15.96 8.97
CA THR A 56 2.49 16.95 7.91
C THR A 56 3.54 16.44 6.93
N PHE A 57 3.15 16.30 5.67
CA PHE A 57 4.01 16.02 4.52
C PHE A 57 4.42 17.35 3.89
N GLN A 58 5.73 17.62 3.83
CA GLN A 58 6.28 18.80 3.18
C GLN A 58 6.35 18.61 1.66
N ASP A 59 6.41 19.69 0.88
CA ASP A 59 6.46 19.63 -0.58
C ASP A 59 7.54 18.70 -1.14
N ASN A 60 8.65 18.56 -0.43
CA ASN A 60 9.80 17.73 -0.77
C ASN A 60 9.82 16.37 -0.05
N ASP A 61 8.75 16.03 0.65
CA ASP A 61 8.59 14.74 1.31
C ASP A 61 8.53 13.64 0.24
N PRO A 62 9.29 12.55 0.40
CA PRO A 62 9.32 11.46 -0.58
C PRO A 62 7.95 10.78 -0.81
N PHE A 63 6.97 10.97 0.08
CA PHE A 63 5.60 10.49 -0.12
C PHE A 63 4.76 11.37 -1.06
N MET A 64 5.21 12.59 -1.37
CA MET A 64 4.58 13.49 -2.35
C MET A 64 5.18 13.26 -3.73
N VAL A 65 4.45 12.50 -4.56
CA VAL A 65 4.93 12.09 -5.89
C VAL A 65 4.46 13.07 -6.94
N TYR A 66 5.40 13.69 -7.63
CA TYR A 66 5.13 14.64 -8.72
C TYR A 66 5.34 13.97 -10.08
N GLN A 67 4.36 14.13 -10.98
CA GLN A 67 4.42 13.69 -12.38
C GLN A 67 4.21 14.88 -13.31
N GLY A 68 4.99 14.93 -14.39
CA GLY A 68 5.09 16.12 -15.24
C GLY A 68 6.09 17.15 -14.69
N ASP A 69 6.13 18.31 -15.32
CA ASP A 69 7.06 19.40 -15.06
C ASP A 69 6.66 20.15 -13.79
N TRP A 70 7.20 19.71 -12.66
CA TRP A 70 7.15 20.44 -11.40
C TRP A 70 8.51 21.04 -11.08
N SER A 71 8.50 22.29 -10.65
CA SER A 71 9.71 23.00 -10.22
C SER A 71 9.64 23.27 -8.74
N ARG A 72 10.68 22.88 -8.00
CA ARG A 72 10.88 23.28 -6.61
C ARG A 72 11.30 24.74 -6.54
N VAL A 73 10.69 25.48 -5.63
CA VAL A 73 10.95 26.90 -5.38
C VAL A 73 11.35 27.09 -3.92
N GLU A 74 12.52 27.70 -3.72
CA GLU A 74 12.98 28.13 -2.40
C GLU A 74 12.16 29.34 -1.92
N ASP A 75 11.54 29.22 -0.75
CA ASP A 75 10.66 30.25 -0.21
C ASP A 75 10.46 30.12 1.29
N THR A 76 11.03 31.07 2.02
CA THR A 76 10.99 31.16 3.48
C THR A 76 9.59 31.25 4.08
N LYS A 77 8.55 31.58 3.30
CA LYS A 77 7.16 31.64 3.76
C LYS A 77 6.44 30.29 3.65
N ALA A 78 6.99 29.36 2.88
CA ALA A 78 6.45 28.01 2.77
C ALA A 78 6.83 27.18 3.99
N VAL A 79 6.00 26.20 4.35
CA VAL A 79 6.34 25.25 5.40
C VAL A 79 7.57 24.45 4.93
N GLY A 80 8.54 24.22 5.82
CA GLY A 80 9.80 23.55 5.43
C GLY A 80 10.73 24.38 4.52
N GLY A 81 10.34 25.59 4.13
CA GLY A 81 11.15 26.53 3.35
C GLY A 81 11.11 26.32 1.84
N THR A 82 10.36 25.33 1.34
CA THR A 82 10.16 25.10 -0.10
C THR A 82 8.73 24.79 -0.48
N ARG A 83 8.42 24.96 -1.77
CA ARG A 83 7.18 24.48 -2.37
C ARG A 83 7.45 23.96 -3.78
N HIS A 84 6.60 23.08 -4.28
CA HIS A 84 6.58 22.70 -5.68
C HIS A 84 5.51 23.49 -6.42
N GLN A 85 5.82 23.92 -7.64
CA GLN A 85 4.84 24.56 -8.52
C GLN A 85 4.89 23.99 -9.94
N SER A 86 3.77 24.01 -10.62
CA SER A 86 3.69 23.67 -12.04
C SER A 86 2.62 24.50 -12.74
N ARG A 87 2.79 24.66 -14.06
CA ARG A 87 1.82 25.27 -14.98
C ARG A 87 1.43 24.34 -16.12
N GLN A 88 2.04 23.14 -16.17
CA GLN A 88 1.83 22.20 -17.25
C GLN A 88 0.47 21.51 -17.05
N ALA A 89 -0.42 21.65 -18.03
CA ALA A 89 -1.68 20.94 -18.02
C ALA A 89 -1.44 19.42 -17.94
N GLY A 90 -2.14 18.74 -17.02
CA GLY A 90 -2.00 17.30 -16.77
C GLY A 90 -0.87 16.91 -15.82
N ALA A 91 -0.06 17.86 -15.32
CA ALA A 91 0.91 17.55 -14.27
C ALA A 91 0.19 17.20 -12.95
N LEU A 92 0.69 16.22 -12.21
CA LEU A 92 0.04 15.66 -11.02
C LEU A 92 0.95 15.74 -9.80
N MET A 93 0.38 16.04 -8.64
CA MET A 93 0.93 15.64 -7.34
C MET A 93 0.03 14.56 -6.75
N LYS A 94 0.61 13.47 -6.26
CA LYS A 94 -0.10 12.35 -5.65
C LYS A 94 0.43 12.09 -4.24
N LEU A 95 -0.48 11.87 -3.30
CA LEU A 95 -0.16 11.42 -1.94
C LEU A 95 -1.15 10.33 -1.51
N GLN A 96 -0.62 9.22 -1.03
CA GLN A 96 -1.43 8.23 -0.31
C GLN A 96 -1.39 8.53 1.19
N PHE A 97 -2.55 8.52 1.84
CA PHE A 97 -2.64 8.80 3.26
C PHE A 97 -3.77 8.01 3.92
N THR A 98 -3.62 7.65 5.19
CA THR A 98 -4.70 7.07 5.99
C THR A 98 -5.15 8.09 7.02
N GLY A 99 -6.43 8.41 7.02
CA GLY A 99 -7.00 9.31 8.00
C GLY A 99 -8.30 9.94 7.55
N PRO A 100 -9.17 10.35 8.49
CA PRO A 100 -10.49 10.87 8.15
C PRO A 100 -10.46 12.28 7.57
N TYR A 101 -9.29 12.92 7.54
CA TYR A 101 -9.10 14.29 7.07
C TYR A 101 -7.77 14.46 6.34
N VAL A 102 -7.81 15.26 5.27
CA VAL A 102 -6.61 15.77 4.59
C VAL A 102 -6.76 17.26 4.30
N LYS A 103 -5.68 18.02 4.46
CA LYS A 103 -5.61 19.45 4.18
C LYS A 103 -4.49 19.71 3.19
N TRP A 104 -4.75 20.51 2.17
CA TRP A 104 -3.73 20.98 1.24
C TRP A 104 -3.42 22.46 1.51
N PHE A 105 -2.16 22.74 1.85
CA PHE A 105 -1.61 24.08 1.98
C PHE A 105 -0.79 24.45 0.73
N GLY A 106 -0.87 25.72 0.37
CA GLY A 106 -0.21 26.23 -0.82
C GLY A 106 -0.37 27.74 -0.94
N VAL A 107 -0.19 28.23 -2.15
CA VAL A 107 -0.16 29.66 -2.43
C VAL A 107 -1.34 30.06 -3.33
N ARG A 108 -2.16 31.01 -2.89
CA ARG A 108 -3.05 31.76 -3.77
C ARG A 108 -2.39 33.07 -4.20
N GLY A 109 -2.66 33.54 -5.42
CA GLY A 109 -1.98 34.73 -5.94
C GLY A 109 -2.44 35.20 -7.32
N PRO A 110 -1.97 36.38 -7.78
CA PRO A 110 -2.44 37.01 -9.02
C PRO A 110 -1.97 36.30 -10.30
N ASN A 111 -1.08 35.33 -10.19
CA ASN A 111 -0.51 34.51 -11.26
C ASN A 111 -0.79 33.02 -11.03
N ARG A 112 -1.81 32.67 -10.25
CA ARG A 112 -2.18 31.28 -9.99
C ARG A 112 -3.29 30.81 -10.91
N GLY A 113 -3.28 29.52 -11.21
CA GLY A 113 -4.23 28.84 -12.08
C GLY A 113 -5.23 27.99 -11.31
N ARG A 114 -5.82 27.04 -12.04
CA ARG A 114 -6.78 26.09 -11.50
C ARG A 114 -6.18 24.69 -11.42
N ALA A 115 -6.54 23.99 -10.35
CA ALA A 115 -6.24 22.59 -10.17
C ALA A 115 -7.53 21.78 -10.05
N ARG A 116 -7.50 20.50 -10.41
CA ARG A 116 -8.52 19.54 -10.01
C ARG A 116 -8.01 18.73 -8.84
N LEU A 117 -8.81 18.66 -7.79
CA LEU A 117 -8.55 17.90 -6.59
C LEU A 117 -9.44 16.65 -6.61
N THR A 118 -8.82 15.48 -6.49
CA THR A 118 -9.55 14.23 -6.31
C THR A 118 -9.04 13.49 -5.07
N VAL A 119 -9.96 12.78 -4.42
CA VAL A 119 -9.64 11.77 -3.41
C VAL A 119 -10.28 10.48 -3.88
N ASP A 120 -9.47 9.43 -4.01
CA ASP A 120 -9.89 8.11 -4.50
C ASP A 120 -10.52 8.16 -5.91
N GLY A 121 -10.02 9.06 -6.75
CA GLY A 121 -10.53 9.28 -8.10
C GLY A 121 -11.85 10.06 -8.16
N VAL A 122 -12.45 10.39 -7.02
CA VAL A 122 -13.66 11.22 -6.93
C VAL A 122 -13.25 12.68 -6.80
N ALA A 123 -13.86 13.54 -7.62
CA ALA A 123 -13.65 14.99 -7.57
C ALA A 123 -14.15 15.57 -6.24
N VAL A 124 -13.26 16.25 -5.50
CA VAL A 124 -13.54 16.80 -4.17
C VAL A 124 -13.21 18.30 -4.16
N GLY A 125 -14.24 19.11 -4.32
CA GLY A 125 -14.14 20.57 -4.32
C GLY A 125 -15.45 21.21 -3.89
N ALA A 126 -15.41 22.47 -3.48
CA ALA A 126 -16.57 23.16 -2.91
C ALA A 126 -17.81 23.20 -3.84
N GLN A 127 -17.61 23.04 -5.16
CA GLN A 127 -18.66 23.05 -6.19
C GLN A 127 -18.97 21.66 -6.76
N GLY A 128 -18.38 20.58 -6.23
CA GLY A 128 -18.61 19.19 -6.68
C GLY A 128 -17.94 18.77 -7.99
N ASP A 129 -17.32 19.70 -8.72
CA ASP A 129 -16.53 19.42 -9.94
C ASP A 129 -15.03 19.15 -9.67
N GLY A 130 -14.62 19.28 -8.39
CA GLY A 130 -13.23 19.15 -7.94
C GLY A 130 -12.32 20.28 -8.37
N ILE A 131 -12.82 21.33 -9.03
CA ILE A 131 -11.98 22.42 -9.52
C ILE A 131 -11.75 23.43 -8.40
N ILE A 132 -10.49 23.69 -8.11
CA ILE A 132 -10.05 24.69 -7.15
C ILE A 132 -9.34 25.81 -7.90
N ASP A 133 -9.83 27.04 -7.76
CA ASP A 133 -9.19 28.24 -8.29
C ASP A 133 -8.23 28.82 -7.23
N LEU A 134 -6.94 28.89 -7.59
CA LEU A 134 -5.91 29.45 -6.72
C LEU A 134 -5.69 30.94 -7.01
N TYR A 135 -6.38 31.52 -8.00
CA TYR A 135 -6.29 32.94 -8.31
C TYR A 135 -6.78 33.80 -7.14
N ARG A 136 -5.96 34.79 -6.76
CA ARG A 136 -6.34 35.86 -5.85
C ARG A 136 -5.83 37.20 -6.41
N PRO A 137 -6.71 38.19 -6.65
CA PRO A 137 -6.27 39.48 -7.17
C PRO A 137 -5.42 40.23 -6.14
N ASN A 138 -4.38 40.93 -6.62
CA ASN A 138 -3.59 41.93 -5.89
C ASN A 138 -2.77 41.43 -4.67
N GLU A 139 -2.84 40.16 -4.31
CA GLU A 139 -2.16 39.64 -3.13
C GLU A 139 -1.74 38.18 -3.32
N THR A 140 -0.57 37.83 -2.77
CA THR A 140 -0.10 36.45 -2.65
C THR A 140 -0.21 36.00 -1.19
N THR A 141 -1.02 34.96 -0.93
CA THR A 141 -1.29 34.43 0.41
C THR A 141 -0.86 32.96 0.51
N TYR A 142 -0.31 32.59 1.67
CA TYR A 142 0.05 31.21 2.04
C TYR A 142 -1.02 30.74 3.00
N GLU A 143 -1.85 29.80 2.56
CA GLU A 143 -3.06 29.45 3.29
C GLU A 143 -3.49 28.01 3.01
N LEU A 144 -4.49 27.56 3.76
CA LEU A 144 -5.24 26.35 3.48
C LEU A 144 -6.00 26.54 2.16
N ILE A 145 -5.61 25.80 1.12
CA ILE A 145 -6.25 25.85 -0.21
C ILE A 145 -7.56 25.09 -0.19
N SER A 146 -7.54 23.87 0.35
CA SER A 146 -8.71 23.00 0.49
C SER A 146 -8.50 22.01 1.64
N TRP A 147 -9.60 21.53 2.22
CA TRP A 147 -9.60 20.41 3.13
C TRP A 147 -10.74 19.46 2.80
N ILE A 148 -10.52 18.17 3.07
CA ILE A 148 -11.46 17.09 2.84
C ILE A 148 -11.60 16.34 4.16
N GLY A 149 -12.84 16.07 4.54
CA GLY A 149 -13.18 15.33 5.76
C GLY A 149 -14.33 14.36 5.50
N GLY A 150 -14.71 13.60 6.53
CA GLY A 150 -15.72 12.55 6.38
C GLY A 150 -15.20 11.35 5.58
N LEU A 151 -13.89 11.29 5.39
CA LEU A 151 -13.20 10.13 4.84
C LEU A 151 -13.18 9.01 5.88
N ASN A 152 -13.07 7.78 5.43
CA ASN A 152 -12.99 6.66 6.36
C ASN A 152 -11.61 6.69 7.03
N GLY A 153 -11.58 7.00 8.33
CA GLY A 153 -10.34 7.22 9.06
C GLY A 153 -9.42 6.01 9.16
N ASP A 154 -9.94 4.82 8.86
CA ASP A 154 -9.21 3.56 8.91
C ASP A 154 -8.75 3.09 7.52
N VAL A 155 -9.03 3.82 6.44
CA VAL A 155 -8.72 3.42 5.05
C VAL A 155 -7.64 4.32 4.45
N SER A 156 -6.78 3.75 3.60
CA SER A 156 -5.85 4.53 2.77
C SER A 156 -6.61 5.21 1.62
N HIS A 157 -6.43 6.52 1.53
CA HIS A 157 -6.97 7.40 0.52
C HIS A 157 -5.86 7.88 -0.42
N THR A 158 -6.19 8.12 -1.68
CA THR A 158 -5.26 8.73 -2.65
C THR A 158 -5.70 10.16 -2.95
N LEU A 159 -4.95 11.13 -2.47
CA LEU A 159 -5.06 12.52 -2.89
C LEU A 159 -4.37 12.72 -4.24
N VAL A 160 -5.05 13.35 -5.19
CA VAL A 160 -4.44 13.82 -6.44
C VAL A 160 -4.75 15.29 -6.64
N ILE A 161 -3.71 16.07 -6.91
CA ILE A 161 -3.80 17.45 -7.38
C ILE A 161 -3.34 17.46 -8.83
N GLU A 162 -4.27 17.71 -9.75
CA GLU A 162 -4.02 17.83 -11.18
C GLU A 162 -3.97 19.30 -11.61
N VAL A 163 -2.90 19.70 -12.28
CA VAL A 163 -2.77 21.05 -12.86
C VAL A 163 -3.58 21.12 -14.14
N LEU A 164 -4.53 22.04 -14.23
CA LEU A 164 -5.38 22.16 -15.42
C LEU A 164 -4.75 23.00 -16.54
N GLY A 165 -3.68 23.75 -16.24
CA GLY A 165 -3.10 24.72 -17.17
C GLY A 165 -4.05 25.88 -17.51
N GLN A 166 -5.14 26.04 -16.76
CA GLN A 166 -6.18 27.04 -16.98
C GLN A 166 -6.04 28.18 -15.97
N ARG A 167 -6.45 29.38 -16.39
CA ARG A 167 -6.47 30.59 -15.55
C ARG A 167 -7.88 30.88 -15.04
N GLY A 168 -7.95 31.41 -13.82
CA GLY A 168 -9.15 32.01 -13.26
C GLY A 168 -9.13 33.53 -13.34
N GLY A 169 -10.30 34.15 -13.58
CA GLY A 169 -10.44 35.62 -13.56
C GLY A 169 -9.41 36.35 -14.43
N ALA A 170 -8.75 37.34 -13.86
CA ALA A 170 -7.70 38.14 -14.52
C ALA A 170 -6.29 37.66 -14.17
N SER A 171 -6.12 36.37 -13.84
CA SER A 171 -4.80 35.82 -13.51
C SER A 171 -3.81 36.04 -14.65
N SER A 172 -2.58 36.44 -14.32
CA SER A 172 -1.53 36.61 -15.31
C SER A 172 -0.93 35.28 -15.80
N ASP A 173 -1.21 34.18 -15.09
CA ASP A 173 -0.57 32.88 -15.31
C ASP A 173 -1.39 31.71 -14.73
N SER A 174 -0.96 30.46 -14.94
CA SER A 174 -1.68 29.24 -14.55
C SER A 174 -0.96 28.38 -13.50
N LEU A 175 -0.11 28.98 -12.66
CA LEU A 175 0.66 28.25 -11.65
C LEU A 175 -0.24 27.61 -10.59
N VAL A 176 0.02 26.34 -10.29
CA VAL A 176 -0.53 25.61 -9.14
C VAL A 176 0.62 25.28 -8.21
N ASP A 177 0.46 25.58 -6.93
CA ASP A 177 1.49 25.42 -5.90
C ASP A 177 1.06 24.39 -4.86
N VAL A 178 2.01 23.56 -4.46
CA VAL A 178 1.88 22.61 -3.35
C VAL A 178 3.00 22.87 -2.35
N ASP A 179 2.63 23.29 -1.14
CA ASP A 179 3.55 23.59 -0.03
C ASP A 179 3.58 22.41 0.95
N SER A 180 2.42 22.01 1.48
CA SER A 180 2.36 20.86 2.39
C SER A 180 0.97 20.24 2.42
N ILE A 181 0.93 18.96 2.80
CA ILE A 181 -0.30 18.22 3.05
C ILE A 181 -0.33 17.78 4.51
N GLU A 182 -1.41 18.09 5.23
CA GLU A 182 -1.63 17.57 6.58
C GLU A 182 -2.69 16.48 6.59
N VAL A 183 -2.44 15.42 7.33
CA VAL A 183 -3.36 14.29 7.55
C VAL A 183 -3.54 14.13 9.06
N MET A 184 -4.78 14.12 9.54
CA MET A 184 -5.06 13.87 10.96
C MET A 184 -5.51 12.42 11.15
N GLY A 185 -4.89 11.65 12.05
CA GLY A 185 -5.16 10.21 12.27
C GLY A 185 -5.93 9.88 13.57
N ALA A 186 -6.46 8.66 13.66
CA ALA A 186 -7.11 8.09 14.85
C ALA A 186 -6.11 7.49 15.88
N GLU A 187 -6.61 7.18 17.08
CA GLU A 187 -5.90 6.77 18.31
C GLU A 187 -4.79 5.70 18.15
N ARG A 188 -3.63 5.90 18.80
CA ARG A 188 -2.58 4.88 18.93
C ARG A 188 -2.69 4.19 20.30
N ALA A 189 -3.13 2.93 20.32
CA ALA A 189 -3.02 2.10 21.53
C ALA A 189 -1.56 1.65 21.77
N PRO A 190 -1.08 1.59 23.02
CA PRO A 190 0.25 1.09 23.34
C PRO A 190 0.31 -0.43 23.12
N ILE A 191 1.16 -0.88 22.20
CA ILE A 191 1.46 -2.31 22.01
C ILE A 191 2.48 -2.79 23.07
N THR A 192 2.11 -3.84 23.82
CA THR A 192 3.04 -4.61 24.67
C THR A 192 3.50 -5.84 23.86
N PRO A 193 4.81 -6.15 23.76
CA PRO A 193 5.27 -7.34 23.05
C PRO A 193 4.88 -8.60 23.82
N THR A 194 4.18 -9.53 23.16
CA THR A 194 3.98 -10.91 23.66
C THR A 194 5.04 -11.82 23.03
N PRO A 195 5.84 -12.58 23.80
CA PRO A 195 6.91 -13.40 23.26
C PRO A 195 6.41 -14.63 22.49
N SER A 196 7.10 -14.96 21.39
CA SER A 196 6.88 -16.12 20.51
C SER A 196 6.99 -17.46 21.24
N ALA A 197 6.09 -18.40 20.92
CA ALA A 197 6.26 -19.82 21.26
C ALA A 197 7.11 -20.54 20.20
N THR A 198 8.03 -21.39 20.67
CA THR A 198 8.90 -22.25 19.84
C THR A 198 8.11 -23.45 19.31
N LEU A 199 8.11 -23.68 18.00
CA LEU A 199 7.47 -24.84 17.37
C LEU A 199 8.40 -26.07 17.38
N VAL A 200 7.87 -27.21 17.81
CA VAL A 200 8.46 -28.56 17.61
C VAL A 200 7.64 -29.26 16.52
N MET A 201 8.30 -29.69 15.44
CA MET A 201 7.67 -30.45 14.36
C MET A 201 7.42 -31.90 14.75
N THR A 202 6.22 -32.46 14.51
CA THR A 202 6.05 -33.90 14.20
C THR A 202 4.78 -34.11 13.35
N ALA A 203 4.79 -35.19 12.56
CA ALA A 203 4.17 -35.38 11.25
C ALA A 203 2.66 -35.71 11.17
N THR A 204 2.18 -35.57 9.93
CA THR A 204 0.96 -36.03 9.24
C THR A 204 0.33 -37.33 9.76
N PRO A 205 -1.01 -37.46 9.75
CA PRO A 205 -1.64 -38.26 8.69
C PRO A 205 -2.95 -37.68 8.11
N THR A 206 -3.13 -37.85 6.81
CA THR A 206 -4.43 -37.99 6.10
C THR A 206 -4.88 -39.47 6.17
N PRO A 207 -6.13 -39.89 5.81
CA PRO A 207 -7.16 -39.18 5.03
C PRO A 207 -8.65 -39.30 5.48
N MET A 208 -9.46 -38.38 4.92
CA MET A 208 -10.82 -38.51 4.37
C MET A 208 -12.06 -38.89 5.22
N THR A 209 -13.06 -38.00 5.09
CA THR A 209 -14.53 -38.20 4.92
C THR A 209 -15.36 -38.88 6.01
N GLY A 210 -16.34 -38.14 6.55
CA GLY A 210 -17.65 -38.68 6.94
C GLY A 210 -18.08 -38.52 8.41
N ALA A 211 -19.22 -37.84 8.57
CA ALA A 211 -20.23 -37.98 9.64
C ALA A 211 -19.94 -37.45 11.07
N VAL A 212 -21.05 -36.97 11.64
CA VAL A 212 -21.24 -36.32 12.95
C VAL A 212 -21.31 -37.36 14.08
N ILE A 213 -20.84 -36.96 15.28
CA ILE A 213 -21.42 -37.14 16.64
C ILE A 213 -20.31 -37.36 17.69
N GLY A 214 -20.32 -36.59 18.79
CA GLY A 214 -19.51 -36.93 19.98
C GLY A 214 -19.22 -35.84 21.02
N GLY A 215 -20.22 -35.08 21.48
CA GLY A 215 -20.35 -34.67 22.90
C GLY A 215 -19.16 -34.13 23.72
N VAL A 216 -18.27 -33.29 23.17
CA VAL A 216 -17.33 -32.46 23.97
C VAL A 216 -17.64 -30.99 23.66
N PRO A 217 -17.84 -30.11 24.65
CA PRO A 217 -18.15 -28.72 24.35
C PRO A 217 -16.97 -28.11 23.59
N LEU A 218 -17.25 -27.59 22.38
CA LEU A 218 -16.34 -26.67 21.72
C LEU A 218 -16.11 -25.52 22.69
N VAL A 219 -14.88 -25.38 23.19
CA VAL A 219 -14.44 -24.08 23.66
C VAL A 219 -14.49 -23.20 22.42
N ALA A 220 -15.41 -22.23 22.42
CA ALA A 220 -15.52 -21.26 21.36
C ALA A 220 -14.16 -20.58 21.19
N VAL A 221 -13.43 -20.96 20.14
CA VAL A 221 -12.42 -20.09 19.57
C VAL A 221 -13.20 -18.84 19.19
N GLY A 222 -12.81 -17.71 19.78
CA GLY A 222 -13.54 -16.46 19.70
C GLY A 222 -13.99 -16.19 18.28
N THR A 223 -15.22 -15.70 18.14
CA THR A 223 -15.77 -15.21 16.89
C THR A 223 -14.68 -14.48 16.12
N PRO A 224 -14.33 -14.87 14.88
CA PRO A 224 -13.40 -14.11 14.08
C PRO A 224 -13.86 -12.66 14.11
N GLY A 225 -12.99 -11.75 14.55
CA GLY A 225 -13.27 -10.32 14.45
C GLY A 225 -13.66 -10.01 13.00
N ALA A 226 -14.59 -9.07 12.80
CA ALA A 226 -15.03 -8.72 11.46
C ALA A 226 -13.82 -8.45 10.55
N GLU A 227 -13.74 -9.20 9.43
CA GLU A 227 -12.68 -9.06 8.43
C GLU A 227 -12.59 -7.60 7.98
N ARG A 228 -11.43 -6.97 8.13
CA ARG A 228 -11.28 -5.57 7.73
C ARG A 228 -11.17 -5.47 6.21
N ALA A 229 -11.68 -4.37 5.67
CA ALA A 229 -11.61 -4.10 4.24
C ALA A 229 -10.15 -4.04 3.76
N PRO A 230 -9.85 -4.46 2.52
CA PRO A 230 -8.55 -4.16 1.92
C PRO A 230 -8.21 -2.67 2.05
N GLY A 231 -6.95 -2.37 2.37
CA GLY A 231 -6.47 -1.00 2.62
C GLY A 231 -6.64 -0.53 4.07
N SER A 232 -7.19 -1.37 4.96
CA SER A 232 -7.36 -1.03 6.39
C SER A 232 -6.07 -1.07 7.20
N TRP A 233 -4.96 -1.54 6.61
CA TRP A 233 -3.66 -1.60 7.28
C TRP A 233 -2.66 -0.73 6.53
N PRO A 234 -1.82 0.06 7.23
CA PRO A 234 -0.75 0.78 6.57
C PRO A 234 0.23 -0.21 5.93
N ILE A 235 0.82 0.19 4.81
CA ILE A 235 1.95 -0.54 4.23
C ILE A 235 3.14 -0.35 5.17
N ASP A 236 3.80 -1.44 5.56
CA ASP A 236 4.98 -1.35 6.42
C ASP A 236 6.08 -0.53 5.75
N THR A 237 6.80 0.27 6.54
CA THR A 237 7.89 1.11 6.04
C THR A 237 8.97 0.35 5.27
N ARG A 238 9.16 -0.95 5.55
CA ARG A 238 10.08 -1.80 4.78
C ARG A 238 9.64 -1.96 3.33
N PHE A 239 8.34 -2.17 3.12
CA PHE A 239 7.76 -2.42 1.80
C PHE A 239 7.34 -1.14 1.08
N LEU A 240 7.12 -0.04 1.80
CA LEU A 240 6.52 1.17 1.27
C LEU A 240 7.29 1.78 0.10
N ARG A 241 8.62 1.85 0.19
CA ARG A 241 9.45 2.36 -0.91
C ARG A 241 9.29 1.51 -2.18
N TYR A 242 9.34 0.18 -2.04
CA TYR A 242 9.12 -0.73 -3.16
C TYR A 242 7.69 -0.57 -3.72
N TYR A 243 6.69 -0.52 -2.85
CA TYR A 243 5.30 -0.36 -3.24
C TYR A 243 5.07 0.94 -4.04
N VAL A 244 5.67 2.06 -3.64
CA VAL A 244 5.53 3.34 -4.36
C VAL A 244 6.32 3.34 -5.66
N GLU A 245 7.61 2.96 -5.63
CA GLU A 245 8.49 3.01 -6.80
C GLU A 245 8.09 2.03 -7.91
N ARG A 246 7.42 0.91 -7.55
CA ARG A 246 7.12 -0.20 -8.48
C ARG A 246 5.64 -0.28 -8.86
N ASP A 247 4.87 0.78 -8.63
CA ASP A 247 3.43 0.80 -8.94
C ASP A 247 2.68 -0.34 -8.21
N GLY A 248 2.92 -0.39 -6.89
CA GLY A 248 2.44 -1.40 -5.95
C GLY A 248 0.94 -1.57 -5.95
N LEU A 249 0.15 -0.51 -6.15
CA LEU A 249 -1.30 -0.65 -6.28
C LEU A 249 -1.67 -1.52 -7.50
N ARG A 250 -0.95 -1.38 -8.62
CA ARG A 250 -1.17 -2.20 -9.80
C ARG A 250 -0.68 -3.64 -9.60
N ILE A 251 0.47 -3.87 -8.97
CA ILE A 251 1.10 -5.21 -8.89
C ILE A 251 0.80 -6.00 -7.61
N LEU A 252 0.48 -5.33 -6.51
CA LEU A 252 0.15 -5.91 -5.20
C LEU A 252 -1.30 -5.61 -4.79
N GLY A 253 -1.86 -4.46 -5.18
CA GLY A 253 -3.17 -4.02 -4.69
C GLY A 253 -3.09 -3.54 -3.23
N ASN A 254 -4.23 -3.32 -2.60
CA ASN A 254 -4.25 -2.82 -1.23
C ASN A 254 -3.75 -3.88 -0.24
N THR A 255 -3.31 -3.46 0.94
CA THR A 255 -2.96 -4.35 2.05
C THR A 255 -4.20 -5.10 2.54
N ILE A 256 -4.04 -6.37 2.92
CA ILE A 256 -5.13 -7.19 3.48
C ILE A 256 -4.80 -7.77 4.85
N SER A 257 -3.65 -7.37 5.41
CA SER A 257 -3.17 -7.74 6.74
C SER A 257 -2.28 -6.64 7.34
N PRO A 258 -2.09 -6.61 8.68
CA PRO A 258 -0.97 -5.92 9.27
C PRO A 258 0.34 -6.61 8.86
N PRO A 259 1.51 -5.99 9.12
CA PRO A 259 2.78 -6.65 8.94
C PRO A 259 2.91 -7.86 9.88
N THR A 260 3.53 -8.92 9.38
CA THR A 260 3.61 -10.22 10.06
C THR A 260 4.92 -10.91 9.75
N PHE A 261 5.06 -12.18 10.17
CA PHE A 261 6.14 -13.06 9.77
C PHE A 261 5.59 -14.28 9.05
N PHE A 262 6.24 -14.68 7.97
CA PHE A 262 5.99 -15.94 7.28
C PHE A 262 7.32 -16.64 7.02
N ALA A 263 7.44 -17.91 7.41
CA ALA A 263 8.66 -18.71 7.27
C ALA A 263 9.95 -18.01 7.76
N GLY A 264 9.84 -17.17 8.80
CA GLY A 264 10.96 -16.40 9.36
C GLY A 264 11.24 -15.06 8.68
N TYR A 265 10.61 -14.77 7.54
CA TYR A 265 10.72 -13.49 6.85
C TYR A 265 9.64 -12.53 7.32
N PHE A 266 10.00 -11.26 7.41
CA PHE A 266 9.01 -10.20 7.58
C PHE A 266 8.14 -10.15 6.32
N ALA A 267 6.82 -10.07 6.49
CA ALA A 267 5.89 -10.18 5.37
C ALA A 267 4.67 -9.29 5.55
N GLN A 268 4.05 -8.93 4.44
CA GLN A 268 2.73 -8.30 4.45
C GLN A 268 1.89 -8.85 3.29
N TYR A 269 0.60 -9.09 3.56
CA TYR A 269 -0.34 -9.55 2.56
C TYR A 269 -1.02 -8.36 1.88
N PHE A 270 -1.22 -8.51 0.57
CA PHE A 270 -1.91 -7.57 -0.31
C PHE A 270 -2.94 -8.33 -1.15
N GLU A 271 -3.85 -7.62 -1.82
CA GLU A 271 -4.92 -8.25 -2.61
C GLU A 271 -4.39 -9.21 -3.69
N LYS A 272 -3.24 -8.91 -4.30
CA LYS A 272 -2.65 -9.65 -5.42
C LYS A 272 -1.45 -10.53 -5.02
N GLY A 273 -1.12 -10.62 -3.73
CA GLY A 273 -0.01 -11.46 -3.27
C GLY A 273 0.44 -11.21 -1.85
N ARG A 274 1.56 -11.82 -1.47
CA ARG A 274 2.30 -11.54 -0.23
C ARG A 274 3.69 -11.04 -0.61
N LEU A 275 4.14 -9.95 0.00
CA LEU A 275 5.52 -9.48 -0.16
C LEU A 275 6.33 -9.90 1.07
N GLU A 276 7.50 -10.47 0.84
CA GLU A 276 8.41 -11.00 1.86
C GLU A 276 9.74 -10.25 1.79
N ASP A 277 10.24 -9.80 2.94
CA ASP A 277 11.55 -9.16 3.09
C ASP A 277 12.64 -10.23 3.19
N GLN A 278 13.43 -10.33 2.12
CA GLN A 278 14.57 -11.22 1.95
C GLN A 278 15.90 -10.45 2.01
N THR A 279 15.91 -9.27 2.66
CA THR A 279 17.13 -8.49 2.89
C THR A 279 18.22 -9.37 3.49
N GLY A 280 19.39 -9.39 2.86
CA GLY A 280 20.56 -10.13 3.32
C GLY A 280 20.66 -11.58 2.79
N ILE A 281 19.68 -12.08 2.03
CA ILE A 281 19.78 -13.39 1.37
C ILE A 281 20.65 -13.32 0.10
N SER A 282 20.42 -12.29 -0.71
CA SER A 282 21.15 -12.06 -1.97
C SER A 282 22.01 -10.80 -1.89
N GLN A 283 23.09 -10.78 -2.67
CA GLN A 283 23.88 -9.57 -2.90
C GLN A 283 23.24 -8.66 -3.96
N ASP A 284 22.29 -9.17 -4.75
CA ASP A 284 21.53 -8.35 -5.71
C ASP A 284 20.50 -7.50 -4.96
N PRO A 285 20.61 -6.15 -5.00
CA PRO A 285 19.66 -5.28 -4.31
C PRO A 285 18.22 -5.40 -4.85
N ASN A 286 18.04 -5.90 -6.08
CA ASN A 286 16.71 -6.10 -6.65
C ASN A 286 15.99 -7.34 -6.08
N TRP A 287 16.71 -8.20 -5.36
CA TRP A 287 16.17 -9.42 -4.73
C TRP A 287 15.84 -9.21 -3.26
N GLN A 288 15.81 -7.95 -2.80
CA GLN A 288 15.45 -7.61 -1.43
C GLN A 288 14.04 -8.08 -1.08
N PHE A 289 13.08 -7.99 -2.01
CA PHE A 289 11.70 -8.38 -1.78
C PHE A 289 11.28 -9.48 -2.73
N GLN A 290 10.55 -10.48 -2.23
CA GLN A 290 10.05 -11.58 -3.04
C GLN A 290 8.55 -11.75 -2.85
N TYR A 291 7.87 -12.10 -3.96
CA TYR A 291 6.47 -12.50 -3.90
C TYR A 291 6.35 -13.93 -3.39
N GLY A 292 5.52 -14.13 -2.38
CA GLY A 292 5.22 -15.44 -1.82
C GLY A 292 4.51 -16.37 -2.80
N LEU A 293 4.66 -17.68 -2.60
CA LEU A 293 4.12 -18.75 -3.46
C LEU A 293 2.64 -19.05 -3.21
N LEU A 294 1.79 -18.01 -3.07
CA LEU A 294 0.37 -18.20 -2.73
C LEU A 294 -0.38 -18.99 -3.81
N VAL A 295 0.01 -18.86 -5.09
CA VAL A 295 -0.59 -19.60 -6.21
C VAL A 295 -0.39 -21.10 -6.05
N ASP A 296 0.82 -21.51 -5.68
CA ASP A 296 1.19 -22.92 -5.52
C ASP A 296 0.37 -23.59 -4.42
N GLU A 297 0.19 -22.89 -3.29
CA GLU A 297 -0.65 -23.35 -2.18
C GLU A 297 -2.14 -23.47 -2.59
N LEU A 298 -2.69 -22.44 -3.25
CA LEU A 298 -4.11 -22.38 -3.62
C LEU A 298 -4.49 -23.43 -4.67
N GLN A 299 -3.67 -23.61 -5.70
CA GLN A 299 -3.95 -24.61 -6.73
C GLN A 299 -3.79 -26.04 -6.22
N THR A 300 -2.83 -26.31 -5.32
CA THR A 300 -2.60 -27.65 -4.78
C THR A 300 -3.81 -28.14 -3.98
N LEU A 301 -4.53 -27.22 -3.33
CA LEU A 301 -5.80 -27.53 -2.66
C LEU A 301 -7.00 -27.65 -3.60
N ARG A 302 -6.84 -27.36 -4.89
CA ARG A 302 -7.88 -27.47 -5.92
C ARG A 302 -9.17 -26.73 -5.54
N LEU A 303 -9.03 -25.51 -5.02
CA LEU A 303 -10.18 -24.73 -4.55
C LEU A 303 -11.09 -24.33 -5.72
N SER A 304 -12.39 -24.23 -5.45
CA SER A 304 -13.39 -23.77 -6.43
C SER A 304 -13.50 -22.24 -6.54
N LEU A 305 -12.54 -21.49 -5.98
CA LEU A 305 -12.54 -20.03 -6.02
C LEU A 305 -12.28 -19.53 -7.46
N PRO A 306 -13.07 -18.55 -7.95
CA PRO A 306 -12.94 -18.04 -9.32
C PRO A 306 -11.64 -17.24 -9.49
N ILE A 307 -11.02 -17.36 -10.67
CA ILE A 307 -9.82 -16.62 -11.04
C ILE A 307 -10.19 -15.50 -12.02
N GLY A 308 -9.68 -14.29 -11.77
CA GLY A 308 -9.77 -13.15 -12.68
C GLY A 308 -11.06 -12.31 -12.60
N GLY A 309 -11.99 -12.65 -11.70
CA GLY A 309 -13.25 -11.95 -11.49
C GLY A 309 -14.09 -12.58 -10.38
N GLU A 310 -15.22 -11.98 -9.99
CA GLU A 310 -16.11 -12.54 -8.96
C GLU A 310 -16.83 -13.80 -9.45
N ILE A 311 -16.99 -13.92 -10.77
CA ILE A 311 -17.48 -15.12 -11.46
C ILE A 311 -16.48 -15.44 -12.56
N SER A 312 -16.12 -16.72 -12.70
CA SER A 312 -15.17 -17.15 -13.73
C SER A 312 -15.43 -18.59 -14.17
N THR A 313 -15.22 -18.87 -15.45
CA THR A 313 -15.15 -20.25 -15.96
C THR A 313 -13.87 -20.97 -15.54
N LEU A 314 -12.93 -20.26 -14.90
CA LEU A 314 -11.66 -20.79 -14.42
C LEU A 314 -11.56 -20.64 -12.90
N ASN A 315 -11.05 -21.67 -12.23
CA ASN A 315 -10.82 -21.70 -10.79
C ASN A 315 -9.53 -22.44 -10.45
N TYR A 316 -9.15 -22.47 -9.17
CA TYR A 316 -7.91 -23.09 -8.72
C TYR A 316 -7.85 -24.61 -8.98
N GLN A 317 -9.00 -25.30 -9.00
CA GLN A 317 -9.07 -26.70 -9.44
C GLN A 317 -8.68 -26.86 -10.92
N ALA A 318 -9.27 -26.06 -11.81
CA ALA A 318 -9.02 -26.14 -13.25
C ALA A 318 -7.56 -25.81 -13.60
N VAL A 319 -6.97 -24.81 -12.94
CA VAL A 319 -5.54 -24.50 -13.18
C VAL A 319 -4.61 -25.56 -12.61
N ASN A 320 -4.96 -26.23 -11.52
CA ASN A 320 -4.18 -27.37 -11.03
C ASN A 320 -4.16 -28.53 -12.05
N ASP A 321 -5.30 -28.80 -12.70
CA ASP A 321 -5.36 -29.78 -13.80
C ASP A 321 -4.53 -29.36 -15.02
N LEU A 322 -4.43 -28.06 -15.28
CA LEU A 322 -3.59 -27.52 -16.36
C LEU A 322 -2.10 -27.50 -16.01
N ALA A 323 -1.75 -27.44 -14.73
CA ALA A 323 -0.38 -27.33 -14.23
C ALA A 323 0.34 -28.68 -14.01
N ARG A 324 -0.33 -29.80 -14.35
CA ARG A 324 0.27 -31.13 -14.20
C ARG A 324 1.49 -31.28 -15.10
N GLU A 325 2.46 -32.07 -14.65
CA GLU A 325 3.70 -32.31 -15.37
C GLU A 325 3.50 -32.87 -16.78
N ASP A 326 2.48 -33.71 -17.00
CA ASP A 326 2.15 -34.26 -18.32
C ASP A 326 1.54 -33.24 -19.30
N ARG A 327 1.23 -32.03 -18.83
CA ARG A 327 0.76 -30.90 -19.65
C ARG A 327 1.92 -30.03 -20.14
N ARG A 328 3.15 -30.25 -19.65
CA ARG A 328 4.34 -29.54 -20.13
C ARG A 328 4.67 -29.96 -21.55
N ILE A 329 5.06 -29.01 -22.38
CA ILE A 329 5.48 -29.27 -23.76
C ILE A 329 6.99 -29.58 -23.79
N PRO A 330 7.44 -30.48 -24.69
CA PRO A 330 8.86 -30.77 -24.85
C PRO A 330 9.62 -29.52 -25.35
N PRO A 331 10.94 -29.41 -25.08
CA PRO A 331 11.75 -28.34 -25.64
C PRO A 331 11.61 -28.25 -27.17
N PRO A 332 11.44 -27.03 -27.74
CA PRO A 332 11.45 -26.85 -29.18
C PRO A 332 12.77 -27.32 -29.81
N THR A 333 12.73 -27.72 -31.08
CA THR A 333 13.91 -28.14 -31.83
C THR A 333 15.01 -27.09 -31.77
N GLY A 334 16.21 -27.49 -31.34
CA GLY A 334 17.37 -26.60 -31.23
C GLY A 334 17.46 -25.83 -29.90
N PHE A 335 16.57 -26.11 -28.93
CA PHE A 335 16.66 -25.52 -27.60
C PHE A 335 17.88 -26.05 -26.81
N LEU A 336 18.78 -25.15 -26.40
CA LEU A 336 20.00 -25.47 -25.66
C LEU A 336 19.99 -24.99 -24.20
N GLY A 337 18.96 -24.25 -23.80
CA GLY A 337 18.83 -23.62 -22.48
C GLY A 337 18.36 -22.16 -22.58
N GLY A 338 18.02 -21.55 -21.45
CA GLY A 338 17.47 -20.20 -21.39
C GLY A 338 15.98 -20.15 -21.76
N THR A 339 15.63 -19.28 -22.70
CA THR A 339 14.27 -19.15 -23.25
C THR A 339 14.32 -19.11 -24.77
N MET A 340 13.26 -19.52 -25.45
CA MET A 340 13.23 -19.51 -26.91
C MET A 340 11.91 -18.95 -27.44
N THR A 341 11.99 -17.95 -28.31
CA THR A 341 10.81 -17.41 -29.00
C THR A 341 10.35 -18.35 -30.11
N ASN A 342 9.08 -18.73 -30.08
CA ASN A 342 8.44 -19.56 -31.09
C ASN A 342 7.96 -18.70 -32.28
N SER A 343 7.59 -19.36 -33.38
CA SER A 343 7.12 -18.69 -34.59
C SER A 343 5.81 -17.92 -34.42
N ASP A 344 5.00 -18.26 -33.41
CA ASP A 344 3.76 -17.57 -33.05
C ASP A 344 3.97 -16.38 -32.08
N GLY A 345 5.23 -16.08 -31.74
CA GLY A 345 5.61 -15.01 -30.82
C GLY A 345 5.52 -15.38 -29.34
N SER A 346 5.03 -16.57 -28.99
CA SER A 346 5.13 -17.08 -27.62
C SER A 346 6.58 -17.39 -27.26
N VAL A 347 6.89 -17.43 -25.96
CA VAL A 347 8.25 -17.73 -25.49
C VAL A 347 8.26 -19.00 -24.67
N PHE A 348 8.91 -20.03 -25.17
CA PHE A 348 9.16 -21.26 -24.45
C PHE A 348 10.09 -21.02 -23.27
N VAL A 349 9.66 -21.46 -22.10
CA VAL A 349 10.41 -21.45 -20.84
C VAL A 349 10.43 -22.87 -20.28
N PRO A 350 11.60 -23.51 -20.10
CA PRO A 350 11.68 -24.82 -19.47
C PRO A 350 11.25 -24.72 -18.00
N TYR A 351 10.63 -25.76 -17.47
CA TYR A 351 10.30 -25.81 -16.03
C TYR A 351 11.55 -26.15 -15.21
N SER A 352 12.52 -25.23 -15.22
CA SER A 352 13.83 -25.36 -14.58
C SER A 352 14.30 -24.01 -14.07
N GLN A 353 14.62 -23.90 -12.79
CA GLN A 353 15.13 -22.65 -12.19
C GLN A 353 16.49 -22.24 -12.79
N ALA A 354 17.28 -23.21 -13.25
CA ALA A 354 18.54 -22.97 -13.94
C ALA A 354 18.38 -22.82 -15.46
N LEU A 355 17.12 -22.76 -15.95
CA LEU A 355 16.74 -22.70 -17.36
C LEU A 355 17.43 -23.76 -18.24
N GLN A 356 17.64 -24.95 -17.68
CA GLN A 356 18.23 -26.07 -18.40
C GLN A 356 17.20 -26.72 -19.34
N PRO A 357 17.65 -27.41 -20.42
CA PRO A 357 16.76 -28.19 -21.28
C PRO A 357 15.87 -29.17 -20.49
N ALA A 358 14.58 -28.88 -20.45
CA ALA A 358 13.54 -29.68 -19.79
C ALA A 358 12.17 -29.32 -20.37
N PRO A 359 11.16 -30.20 -20.27
CA PRO A 359 9.78 -29.82 -20.58
C PRO A 359 9.34 -28.57 -19.82
N GLY A 360 8.51 -27.75 -20.45
CA GLY A 360 8.14 -26.44 -19.93
C GLY A 360 6.80 -25.94 -20.47
N HIS A 361 6.66 -24.62 -20.50
CA HIS A 361 5.47 -23.94 -21.01
C HIS A 361 5.85 -22.76 -21.89
N SER A 362 4.97 -22.40 -22.81
CA SER A 362 5.09 -21.19 -23.61
C SER A 362 4.35 -20.04 -22.95
N VAL A 363 5.06 -18.94 -22.69
CA VAL A 363 4.47 -17.69 -22.22
C VAL A 363 3.84 -16.98 -23.40
N SER A 364 2.56 -16.61 -23.27
CA SER A 364 1.82 -15.92 -24.32
C SER A 364 2.46 -14.56 -24.68
N PRO A 365 2.43 -14.15 -25.96
CA PRO A 365 2.99 -12.87 -26.40
C PRO A 365 2.33 -11.65 -25.73
N VAL A 366 1.13 -11.76 -25.18
CA VAL A 366 0.53 -10.65 -24.40
C VAL A 366 1.13 -10.51 -23.00
N PHE A 367 1.68 -11.58 -22.43
CA PHE A 367 2.26 -11.58 -21.07
C PHE A 367 3.78 -11.41 -21.08
N TRP A 368 4.48 -11.89 -22.11
CA TRP A 368 5.93 -11.83 -22.15
C TRP A 368 6.51 -10.40 -22.02
N PRO A 369 6.00 -9.38 -22.72
CA PRO A 369 6.47 -8.01 -22.54
C PRO A 369 6.18 -7.47 -21.14
N TYR A 370 5.03 -7.83 -20.56
CA TYR A 370 4.62 -7.39 -19.23
C TYR A 370 5.56 -7.91 -18.14
N ILE A 371 5.90 -9.20 -18.13
CA ILE A 371 6.75 -9.79 -17.08
C ILE A 371 8.21 -9.34 -17.17
N ASN A 372 8.64 -8.84 -18.33
CA ASN A 372 9.99 -8.32 -18.54
C ASN A 372 10.12 -6.81 -18.25
N ARG A 373 9.08 -6.17 -17.71
CA ARG A 373 9.12 -4.77 -17.30
C ARG A 373 9.98 -4.57 -16.04
N SER A 374 11.21 -4.12 -16.22
CA SER A 374 12.16 -3.88 -15.11
C SER A 374 11.78 -2.72 -14.19
N ASP A 375 10.90 -1.82 -14.63
CA ASP A 375 10.40 -0.71 -13.81
C ASP A 375 9.52 -1.22 -12.65
N ILE A 376 8.84 -2.35 -12.84
CA ILE A 376 7.89 -2.92 -11.87
C ILE A 376 8.28 -4.33 -11.40
N PHE A 377 9.16 -5.01 -12.12
CA PHE A 377 9.75 -6.31 -11.80
C PHE A 377 11.29 -6.22 -11.83
N PRO A 378 11.89 -5.48 -10.90
CA PRO A 378 13.33 -5.20 -10.90
C PRO A 378 14.18 -6.47 -10.67
N GLY A 379 13.64 -7.51 -10.02
CA GLY A 379 14.33 -8.79 -9.83
C GLY A 379 14.37 -9.66 -11.09
N GLY A 380 13.64 -9.26 -12.13
CA GLY A 380 13.43 -10.03 -13.36
C GLY A 380 12.29 -11.04 -13.24
N TRP A 381 11.73 -11.45 -14.38
CA TRP A 381 10.53 -12.28 -14.42
C TRP A 381 10.68 -13.59 -13.63
N LEU A 382 11.85 -14.25 -13.68
CA LEU A 382 12.07 -15.52 -12.99
C LEU A 382 11.98 -15.36 -11.46
N HIS A 383 12.45 -14.22 -10.94
CA HIS A 383 12.37 -13.90 -9.52
C HIS A 383 10.97 -13.41 -9.13
N ASP A 384 10.44 -12.39 -9.81
CA ASP A 384 9.24 -11.64 -9.36
C ASP A 384 7.91 -12.28 -9.79
N ILE A 385 7.92 -13.08 -10.86
CA ILE A 385 6.75 -13.77 -11.42
C ILE A 385 6.86 -15.28 -11.20
N GLY A 386 8.07 -15.82 -11.36
CA GLY A 386 8.34 -17.26 -11.29
C GLY A 386 8.14 -17.97 -12.63
N LEU A 387 8.44 -19.28 -12.64
CA LEU A 387 8.27 -20.11 -13.83
C LEU A 387 6.77 -20.17 -14.23
N PRO A 388 6.46 -20.21 -15.53
CA PRO A 388 5.10 -20.50 -15.98
C PRO A 388 4.73 -21.93 -15.57
N MET A 389 3.49 -22.09 -15.13
CA MET A 389 2.93 -23.37 -14.68
C MET A 389 1.89 -23.91 -15.65
N THR A 390 1.38 -23.07 -16.57
CA THR A 390 0.40 -23.46 -17.58
C THR A 390 0.71 -22.77 -18.91
N GLU A 391 0.16 -23.30 -20.00
CA GLU A 391 -0.12 -22.48 -21.18
C GLU A 391 -1.14 -21.38 -20.85
N ALA A 392 -1.23 -20.36 -21.68
CA ALA A 392 -2.28 -19.35 -21.55
C ALA A 392 -3.64 -19.92 -22.04
N VAL A 393 -4.68 -19.78 -21.22
CA VAL A 393 -6.02 -20.34 -21.48
C VAL A 393 -7.09 -19.26 -21.46
N PRO A 394 -8.13 -19.36 -22.31
CA PRO A 394 -9.25 -18.42 -22.27
C PRO A 394 -10.14 -18.66 -21.05
N ALA A 395 -10.74 -17.59 -20.52
CA ALA A 395 -11.77 -17.64 -19.50
C ALA A 395 -12.85 -16.59 -19.77
N VAL A 396 -14.08 -16.88 -19.35
CA VAL A 396 -15.18 -15.91 -19.33
C VAL A 396 -15.42 -15.49 -17.89
N VAL A 397 -15.34 -14.18 -17.63
CA VAL A 397 -15.42 -13.65 -16.26
C VAL A 397 -16.44 -12.53 -16.11
N THR A 398 -16.89 -12.33 -14.86
CA THR A 398 -17.54 -11.11 -14.41
C THR A 398 -16.58 -10.36 -13.50
N LYS A 399 -16.39 -9.06 -13.76
CA LYS A 399 -15.54 -8.14 -13.00
C LYS A 399 -16.36 -6.91 -12.62
N GLY A 400 -16.90 -6.87 -11.41
CA GLY A 400 -17.80 -5.81 -10.94
C GLY A 400 -18.97 -5.61 -11.92
N PRO A 401 -19.13 -4.43 -12.54
CA PRO A 401 -20.22 -4.18 -13.49
C PRO A 401 -20.02 -4.86 -14.86
N PHE A 402 -18.83 -5.41 -15.14
CA PHE A 402 -18.48 -5.97 -16.45
C PHE A 402 -18.68 -7.48 -16.48
N ALA A 403 -19.85 -7.92 -16.95
CA ALA A 403 -20.17 -9.35 -17.15
C ALA A 403 -19.67 -9.88 -18.51
N ASN A 404 -19.46 -11.19 -18.58
CA ASN A 404 -19.12 -11.95 -19.81
C ASN A 404 -17.87 -11.44 -20.55
N ARG A 405 -16.83 -11.06 -19.79
CA ARG A 405 -15.55 -10.64 -20.35
C ARG A 405 -14.73 -11.85 -20.77
N ASN A 406 -14.36 -11.91 -22.05
CA ASN A 406 -13.43 -12.90 -22.57
C ASN A 406 -12.00 -12.44 -22.26
N ILE A 407 -11.34 -13.16 -21.37
CA ILE A 407 -9.96 -12.88 -20.95
C ILE A 407 -9.05 -14.06 -21.29
N LEU A 408 -7.75 -13.79 -21.35
CA LEU A 408 -6.73 -14.83 -21.34
C LEU A 408 -6.12 -14.92 -19.93
N VAL A 409 -5.79 -16.11 -19.45
CA VAL A 409 -5.20 -16.33 -18.12
C VAL A 409 -3.97 -17.21 -18.26
N GLN A 410 -2.86 -16.84 -17.61
CA GLN A 410 -1.68 -17.70 -17.50
C GLN A 410 -1.17 -17.73 -16.06
N VAL A 411 -0.84 -18.94 -15.58
CA VAL A 411 -0.43 -19.18 -14.20
C VAL A 411 1.09 -19.25 -14.11
N PHE A 412 1.65 -18.59 -13.09
CA PHE A 412 3.06 -18.61 -12.73
C PHE A 412 3.19 -18.92 -11.23
N GLN A 413 4.37 -19.34 -10.80
CA GLN A 413 4.58 -19.78 -9.40
C GLN A 413 4.18 -18.74 -8.35
N ARG A 414 4.35 -17.44 -8.64
CA ARG A 414 4.09 -16.35 -7.67
C ARG A 414 2.87 -15.49 -8.00
N THR A 415 2.26 -15.68 -9.16
CA THR A 415 1.09 -14.92 -9.58
C THR A 415 0.32 -15.59 -10.69
N ILE A 416 -0.93 -15.18 -10.86
CA ILE A 416 -1.70 -15.45 -12.07
C ILE A 416 -1.81 -14.13 -12.84
N LEU A 417 -1.57 -14.16 -14.14
CA LEU A 417 -1.76 -13.00 -15.03
C LEU A 417 -3.05 -13.17 -15.82
N THR A 418 -3.78 -12.07 -15.96
CA THR A 418 -4.98 -11.98 -16.79
C THR A 418 -4.79 -10.94 -17.87
N TYR A 419 -5.20 -11.23 -19.10
CA TYR A 419 -5.26 -10.27 -20.20
C TYR A 419 -6.70 -10.03 -20.62
N ASP A 420 -7.12 -8.77 -20.65
CA ASP A 420 -8.45 -8.37 -21.07
C ASP A 420 -8.35 -7.30 -22.19
N PRO A 421 -8.67 -7.64 -23.45
CA PRO A 421 -8.45 -6.75 -24.59
C PRO A 421 -9.33 -5.49 -24.53
N LEU A 422 -10.41 -5.53 -23.75
CA LEU A 422 -11.35 -4.43 -23.62
C LEU A 422 -10.98 -3.47 -22.46
N ASN A 423 -9.92 -3.75 -21.71
CA ASN A 423 -9.33 -2.78 -20.77
C ASN A 423 -8.51 -1.72 -21.53
N GLY A 424 -8.32 -0.55 -20.90
CA GLY A 424 -7.37 0.45 -21.41
C GLY A 424 -5.97 -0.15 -21.54
N ALA A 425 -5.18 0.33 -22.52
CA ALA A 425 -3.92 -0.30 -22.94
C ALA A 425 -2.96 -0.62 -21.78
N GLU A 426 -2.86 0.28 -20.80
CA GLU A 426 -2.00 0.13 -19.62
C GLU A 426 -2.50 -0.88 -18.57
N PHE A 427 -3.78 -1.24 -18.62
CA PHE A 427 -4.47 -2.19 -17.73
C PHE A 427 -4.92 -3.47 -18.44
N GLN A 428 -4.47 -3.69 -19.68
CA GLN A 428 -4.82 -4.91 -20.40
C GLN A 428 -4.23 -6.15 -19.73
N VAL A 429 -3.06 -6.05 -19.11
CA VAL A 429 -2.47 -7.13 -18.30
C VAL A 429 -2.47 -6.76 -16.83
N GLU A 430 -3.06 -7.65 -16.03
CA GLU A 430 -3.19 -7.48 -14.58
C GLU A 430 -2.79 -8.76 -13.85
N ARG A 431 -2.39 -8.62 -12.58
CA ARG A 431 -2.24 -9.74 -11.65
C ARG A 431 -3.59 -10.04 -11.00
N ALA A 432 -3.95 -11.31 -10.92
CA ALA A 432 -5.16 -11.74 -10.23
C ALA A 432 -5.06 -11.46 -8.72
N ASN A 433 -6.20 -11.39 -8.03
CA ASN A 433 -6.30 -11.13 -6.60
C ASN A 433 -5.97 -12.36 -5.74
N VAL A 434 -4.82 -12.99 -6.00
CA VAL A 434 -4.39 -14.25 -5.36
C VAL A 434 -4.28 -14.10 -3.85
N GLY A 435 -3.88 -12.93 -3.33
CA GLY A 435 -3.82 -12.70 -1.90
C GLY A 435 -5.21 -12.61 -1.25
N SER A 436 -6.17 -11.95 -1.91
CA SER A 436 -7.56 -11.94 -1.46
C SER A 436 -8.18 -13.33 -1.51
N ASP A 437 -7.89 -14.12 -2.54
CA ASP A 437 -8.32 -15.53 -2.61
C ASP A 437 -7.69 -16.37 -1.49
N TYR A 438 -6.40 -16.12 -1.18
CA TYR A 438 -5.71 -16.75 -0.06
C TYR A 438 -6.35 -16.40 1.29
N ARG A 439 -6.68 -15.14 1.53
CA ARG A 439 -7.39 -14.70 2.75
C ARG A 439 -8.77 -15.36 2.88
N ARG A 440 -9.53 -15.47 1.77
CA ARG A 440 -10.82 -16.17 1.77
C ARG A 440 -10.69 -17.67 2.06
N ALA A 441 -9.64 -18.30 1.52
CA ALA A 441 -9.38 -19.72 1.73
C ALA A 441 -8.84 -20.03 3.14
N PHE A 442 -8.06 -19.11 3.71
CA PHE A 442 -7.35 -19.29 4.98
C PHE A 442 -7.40 -18.04 5.86
N PRO A 443 -8.58 -17.68 6.41
CA PRO A 443 -8.73 -16.48 7.22
C PRO A 443 -7.78 -16.47 8.44
N ASP A 444 -7.52 -17.63 9.03
CA ASP A 444 -6.62 -17.75 10.19
C ASP A 444 -5.12 -17.61 9.84
N ARG A 445 -4.76 -17.66 8.55
CA ARG A 445 -3.36 -17.51 8.08
C ARG A 445 -3.03 -16.09 7.63
N VAL A 446 -4.05 -15.23 7.51
CA VAL A 446 -3.89 -13.82 7.12
C VAL A 446 -4.36 -12.95 8.29
N PRO A 447 -3.43 -12.44 9.12
CA PRO A 447 -3.77 -11.68 10.32
C PRO A 447 -4.70 -10.50 10.01
N GLN A 448 -5.61 -10.20 10.94
CA GLN A 448 -6.60 -9.12 10.84
C GLN A 448 -6.36 -8.02 11.86
#